data_AF-A0A835I2W7-F1
#
_entry.id   AF-A0A835I2W7-F1
#
_cell.length_a   1.000
_cell.length_b   1.000
_cell.length_c   1.000
_cell.angle_alpha   90.00
_cell.angle_beta   90.00
_cell.angle_gamma   90.00
#
_symmetry.space_group_name_H-M   'P 1'
#
loop_
_entity.id
_entity.type
_entity.pdbx_description
1 polymer ?
#
loop_
_entity_poly.entity_id
_entity_poly.type
_entity_poly.pdbx_seq_one_letter_code
_entity_poly.pdbx_strand_id
1 'polypeptide(L)' 'LFLQTPKRGAKAPAPAKKKDVENVTNPLFEKRAKRFGIGGALPPKKDLHKFVKWPKVVRIQRQQRILK' A
#
# COMPACT_ATOMS: atom_id res chain seq x y z
N LEU A 1 14.32 -42.35 39.14
CA LEU A 1 15.04 -41.05 39.20
C LEU A 1 14.68 -40.23 37.96
N PHE A 2 13.99 -39.11 38.21
CA PHE A 2 13.80 -37.93 37.36
C PHE A 2 13.10 -38.06 35.99
N LEU A 3 11.78 -37.82 36.03
CA LEU A 3 11.09 -37.03 35.02
C LEU A 3 11.71 -35.62 34.98
N GLN A 4 12.21 -35.17 33.83
CA GLN A 4 12.43 -33.76 33.59
C GLN A 4 12.14 -33.42 32.12
N THR A 5 11.01 -32.75 31.90
CA THR A 5 10.66 -32.09 30.65
C THR A 5 11.49 -30.80 30.51
N PRO A 6 12.12 -30.52 29.35
CA PRO A 6 12.75 -29.22 29.12
C PRO A 6 11.68 -28.17 28.86
N LYS A 7 11.36 -27.46 29.94
CA LYS A 7 11.03 -26.04 30.08
C LYS A 7 10.85 -25.25 28.76
N ARG A 8 9.63 -24.72 28.58
CA ARG A 8 9.30 -23.57 27.71
C ARG A 8 10.46 -22.58 27.61
N GLY A 9 10.96 -22.35 26.41
CA GLY A 9 12.07 -21.42 26.22
C GLY A 9 12.53 -21.28 24.77
N ALA A 10 11.67 -20.78 23.89
CA ALA A 10 12.13 -20.17 22.64
C ALA A 10 11.29 -18.92 22.38
N LYS A 11 11.80 -17.77 22.83
CA LYS A 11 11.35 -16.47 22.35
C LYS A 11 11.43 -16.49 20.83
N ALA A 12 10.30 -16.20 20.16
CA ALA A 12 10.27 -15.94 18.74
C ALA A 12 11.37 -14.91 18.37
N PRO A 13 12.07 -15.05 17.23
CA PRO A 13 12.98 -14.01 16.78
C PRO A 13 12.17 -12.73 16.59
N ALA A 14 12.45 -11.74 17.44
CA ALA A 14 11.91 -10.40 17.32
C ALA A 14 12.18 -9.89 15.89
N PRO A 15 11.23 -9.20 15.23
CA PRO A 15 11.48 -8.62 13.93
C PRO A 15 12.68 -7.69 14.04
N ALA A 16 13.76 -8.03 13.33
CA ALA A 16 14.95 -7.23 13.27
C ALA A 16 14.55 -5.79 12.94
N LYS A 17 14.91 -4.85 13.83
CA LYS A 17 14.77 -3.42 13.55
C LYS A 17 15.51 -3.17 12.23
N LYS A 18 14.76 -2.73 11.22
CA LYS A 18 15.31 -2.30 9.94
C LYS A 18 16.31 -1.19 10.28
N LYS A 19 17.58 -1.43 9.97
CA LYS A 19 18.61 -0.41 10.07
C LYS A 19 18.18 0.74 9.17
N ASP A 20 18.06 1.93 9.72
CA ASP A 20 17.91 3.14 8.93
C ASP A 20 19.18 3.27 8.10
N VAL A 21 19.05 2.99 6.81
CA VAL A 21 20.09 3.27 5.83
C VAL A 21 20.18 4.79 5.79
N GLU A 22 21.26 5.34 6.35
CA GLU A 22 21.62 6.75 6.18
C GLU A 22 21.85 6.97 4.69
N ASN A 23 20.81 7.45 4.01
CA ASN A 23 20.94 7.95 2.66
C ASN A 23 21.75 9.23 2.77
N VAL A 24 22.90 9.28 2.11
CA VAL A 24 23.71 10.51 1.96
C VAL A 24 22.85 11.53 1.22
N THR A 25 22.09 12.33 1.96
CA THR A 25 21.24 13.40 1.42
C THR A 25 22.11 14.60 1.13
N ASN A 26 22.20 14.99 -0.14
CA ASN A 26 22.84 16.22 -0.55
C ASN A 26 22.16 17.41 0.18
N PRO A 27 22.90 18.23 0.94
CA PRO A 27 22.33 19.34 1.71
C PRO A 27 21.61 20.40 0.86
N LEU A 28 21.83 20.40 -0.46
CA LEU A 28 21.13 21.28 -1.40
C LEU A 28 19.67 20.87 -1.67
N PHE A 29 19.27 19.63 -1.34
CA PHE A 29 17.94 19.11 -1.66
C PHE A 29 17.20 18.58 -0.44
N GLU A 30 16.05 19.20 -0.15
CA GLU A 30 15.12 18.74 0.87
C GLU A 30 14.02 17.85 0.27
N LYS A 31 13.49 16.91 1.07
CA LYS A 31 12.33 16.09 0.69
C LYS A 31 11.04 16.89 0.80
N ARG A 32 10.42 17.23 -0.34
CA ARG A 32 9.13 17.93 -0.41
C ARG A 32 7.97 16.97 -0.63
N ALA A 33 7.53 16.29 0.42
CA ALA A 33 6.36 15.40 0.35
C ALA A 33 5.05 16.20 0.26
N LYS A 34 4.23 15.94 -0.76
CA LYS A 34 2.89 16.54 -0.91
C LYS A 34 1.87 15.78 -0.07
N ARG A 35 0.95 16.49 0.59
CA ARG A 35 -0.18 15.90 1.33
C ARG A 35 -1.39 15.76 0.40
N PHE A 36 -1.80 14.52 0.10
CA PHE A 36 -2.89 14.21 -0.84
C PHE A 36 -4.26 13.94 -0.17
N GLY A 37 -4.46 14.44 1.05
CA GLY A 37 -5.71 14.31 1.80
C GLY A 37 -6.76 15.35 1.40
N ILE A 38 -7.89 15.36 2.11
CA ILE A 38 -8.96 16.34 1.95
C ILE A 38 -8.43 17.74 2.27
N GLY A 39 -8.65 18.72 1.39
CA GLY A 39 -8.13 20.09 1.54
C GLY A 39 -6.62 20.23 1.33
N GLY A 40 -5.95 19.18 0.85
CA GLY A 40 -4.51 19.18 0.55
C GLY A 40 -4.18 19.50 -0.92
N ALA A 41 -3.01 19.01 -1.35
CA ALA A 41 -2.59 19.09 -2.74
C ALA A 41 -3.49 18.24 -3.65
N LEU A 42 -3.54 18.60 -4.94
CA LEU A 42 -4.26 17.82 -5.96
C LEU A 42 -3.85 16.35 -5.91
N PRO A 43 -4.82 15.42 -5.97
CA PRO A 43 -4.52 14.00 -5.92
C PRO A 43 -3.67 13.62 -7.14
N PRO A 44 -2.83 12.58 -7.02
CA PRO A 44 -2.17 11.99 -8.17
C PRO A 44 -3.23 11.47 -9.16
N LYS A 45 -2.84 11.32 -10.44
CA LYS A 45 -3.71 10.71 -11.46
C LYS A 45 -4.07 9.29 -11.00
N LYS A 46 -5.36 9.05 -10.75
CA LYS A 46 -5.91 7.72 -10.40
C LYS A 46 -6.63 7.14 -11.62
N ASP A 47 -6.79 5.82 -11.62
CA ASP A 47 -7.65 5.16 -12.60
C ASP A 47 -9.11 5.61 -12.42
N LEU A 48 -9.64 6.30 -13.43
CA LEU A 48 -11.03 6.75 -13.50
C LEU A 48 -11.87 5.91 -14.46
N HIS A 49 -11.33 4.85 -15.07
CA HIS A 49 -12.02 4.04 -16.07
C HIS A 49 -13.36 3.47 -15.57
N LYS A 50 -13.54 3.26 -14.28
CA LYS A 50 -14.83 2.80 -13.71
C LYS A 50 -15.85 3.93 -13.52
N PHE A 51 -15.39 5.15 -13.26
CA PHE A 51 -16.23 6.30 -12.86
C PHE A 51 -16.52 7.25 -14.01
N VAL A 52 -15.82 7.11 -15.15
CA VAL A 52 -16.09 7.88 -16.36
C VAL A 52 -17.46 7.51 -16.93
N LYS A 53 -18.18 8.54 -17.40
CA LYS A 53 -19.40 8.37 -18.18
C LYS A 53 -19.05 7.73 -19.53
N TRP A 54 -19.22 6.42 -19.62
CA TRP A 54 -18.96 5.67 -20.85
C TRP A 54 -19.97 5.98 -21.96
N PRO A 55 -19.55 5.89 -23.24
CA PRO A 55 -20.44 5.95 -24.39
C PRO A 55 -21.56 4.91 -24.28
N LYS A 56 -22.74 5.25 -24.83
CA LYS A 56 -23.95 4.41 -24.74
C LYS A 56 -23.71 2.98 -25.24
N VAL A 57 -22.99 2.82 -26.34
CA VAL A 57 -22.69 1.51 -26.95
C VAL A 57 -21.89 0.60 -26.01
N VAL A 58 -20.88 1.15 -25.33
CA VAL A 58 -20.03 0.38 -24.39
C VAL A 58 -20.83 -0.05 -23.18
N ARG A 59 -21.72 0.81 -22.67
CA ARG A 59 -22.62 0.47 -21.57
C ARG A 59 -23.51 -0.70 -21.92
N ILE A 60 -24.18 -0.65 -23.08
CA ILE A 60 -25.09 -1.70 -23.53
C ILE A 60 -24.33 -3.02 -23.73
N GLN A 61 -23.16 -2.98 -24.37
CA GLN A 61 -22.31 -4.16 -24.54
C GLN A 61 -21.91 -4.81 -23.22
N ARG A 62 -21.52 -4.00 -22.22
CA ARG A 62 -21.16 -4.50 -20.88
C ARG A 62 -22.38 -5.08 -20.15
N GLN A 63 -23.53 -4.43 -20.24
CA GLN A 63 -24.78 -4.92 -19.65
C GLN A 63 -25.20 -6.26 -20.27
N GLN A 64 -25.16 -6.39 -21.60
CA GLN A 64 -25.45 -7.64 -22.30
C GLN A 64 -24.53 -8.78 -21.86
N ARG A 65 -23.23 -8.51 -21.67
CA ARG A 65 -22.28 -9.52 -21.16
C ARG A 65 -22.59 -9.97 -19.73
N ILE A 66 -23.23 -9.14 -18.91
CA ILE A 66 -23.59 -9.45 -17.52
C ILE A 66 -24.92 -10.23 -17.47
N LEU A 67 -25.87 -9.87 -18.33
CA LEU A 67 -27.21 -10.48 -18.36
C LEU A 67 -27.27 -11.81 -19.12
N LYS A 68 -26.36 -12.00 -20.08
CA LYS A 68 -26.14 -13.27 -20.77
C LYS A 68 -25.38 -14.23 -19.86
#